data_AF-A0A2E6SVN3-F1
#
_entry.id   AF-A0A2E6SVN3-F1
#
_cell.length_a   1.000
_cell.length_b   1.000
_cell.length_c   1.000
_cell.angle_alpha   90.00
_cell.angle_beta   90.00
_cell.angle_gamma   90.00
#
_symmetry.space_group_name_H-M   'P 1'
#
loop_
_entity.id
_entity.type
_entity.pdbx_description
1 polymer ?
#
loop_
_entity_poly.entity_id
_entity_poly.type
_entity_poly.pdbx_seq_one_letter_code
_entity_poly.pdbx_strand_id
1 'polypeptide(L)'
;MIVKQLFIASNPVKSTYPLMGFKNGGLWMQKKLNELTDESFTRTPNFVFLGLVKYIFSISIGLVISFLYSSNLPLGIFLFIVGFYLIEVHFLFLFPLAIEGERPLFYKSILLTYKTGIVTAFFNTIFIAGFMLIGVLNFKKPLANWYKGCYIILFWYVDVRDR
;
A
#
# COMPACT_ATOMS: atom_id res chain seq x y z
N MET A 1 -2.04 12.03 12.41
CA MET A 1 -1.35 10.72 12.43
C MET A 1 -0.30 10.61 11.32
N ILE A 2 -0.66 10.79 10.05
CA ILE A 2 0.27 10.74 8.89
C ILE A 2 1.46 11.72 8.99
N VAL A 3 1.25 12.96 9.44
CA VAL A 3 2.33 13.97 9.55
C VAL A 3 3.42 13.52 10.52
N LYS A 4 3.06 12.84 11.62
CA LYS A 4 4.02 12.29 12.59
C LYS A 4 4.80 11.11 11.99
N GLN A 5 4.15 10.28 11.17
CA GLN A 5 4.76 9.15 10.47
C GLN A 5 5.72 9.59 9.35
N LEU A 6 5.39 10.68 8.62
CA LEU A 6 6.29 11.30 7.65
C LEU A 6 7.55 11.86 8.31
N PHE A 7 7.44 12.39 9.53
CA PHE A 7 8.57 12.89 10.31
C PHE A 7 9.47 11.76 10.83
N ILE A 8 8.90 10.60 11.20
CA ILE A 8 9.67 9.40 11.60
C ILE A 8 10.38 8.77 10.39
N ALA A 9 9.79 8.84 9.20
CA ALA A 9 10.41 8.40 7.93
C ALA A 9 11.54 9.33 7.42
N SER A 10 11.96 10.33 8.21
CA SER A 10 13.06 11.25 7.88
C SER A 10 14.45 10.66 8.11
N ASN A 11 14.58 9.57 8.88
CA ASN A 11 15.82 8.81 8.89
C ASN A 11 16.07 8.28 7.48
N PRO A 12 17.26 8.52 6.89
CA PRO A 12 17.55 8.06 5.55
C PRO A 12 17.47 6.54 5.57
N VAL A 13 16.38 6.00 5.01
CA VAL A 13 16.34 4.61 4.59
C VAL A 13 17.52 4.48 3.64
N LYS A 14 18.64 3.92 4.12
CA LYS A 14 19.79 3.58 3.28
C LYS A 14 19.29 2.48 2.35
N SER A 15 18.69 2.90 1.23
CA SER A 15 18.31 1.99 0.17
C SER A 15 19.58 1.63 -0.59
N THR A 16 20.33 0.66 -0.06
CA THR A 16 20.75 -0.39 -0.98
C THR A 16 19.46 -0.96 -1.59
N TYR A 17 19.51 -1.51 -2.80
CA TYR A 17 18.48 -2.35 -3.43
C TYR A 17 17.89 -1.82 -4.75
N PRO A 18 18.10 -2.57 -5.84
CA PRO A 18 17.47 -2.36 -7.14
C PRO A 18 16.02 -2.82 -7.07
N LEU A 19 15.08 -2.05 -7.63
CA LEU A 19 13.69 -2.48 -7.71
C LEU A 19 13.41 -3.08 -9.09
N MET A 20 13.01 -4.35 -9.07
CA MET A 20 12.23 -4.97 -10.14
C MET A 20 11.12 -5.80 -9.46
N GLY A 21 10.02 -5.14 -9.10
CA GLY A 21 8.73 -5.79 -8.82
C GLY A 21 8.40 -6.15 -7.36
N PHE A 22 7.19 -6.71 -7.19
CA PHE A 22 6.56 -7.02 -5.89
C PHE A 22 7.40 -7.90 -4.97
N LYS A 23 8.20 -8.81 -5.53
CA LYS A 23 9.05 -9.72 -4.74
C LYS A 23 10.07 -8.95 -3.88
N ASN A 24 10.85 -8.06 -4.49
CA ASN A 24 11.89 -7.31 -3.78
C ASN A 24 11.27 -6.31 -2.80
N GLY A 25 10.19 -5.64 -3.21
CA GLY A 25 9.45 -4.73 -2.34
C GLY A 25 8.87 -5.44 -1.11
N GLY A 26 8.28 -6.62 -1.30
CA GLY A 26 7.75 -7.43 -0.21
C GLY A 26 8.82 -7.93 0.76
N LEU A 27 9.96 -8.40 0.26
CA LEU A 27 11.10 -8.78 1.11
C LEU A 27 11.65 -7.60 1.92
N TRP A 28 11.72 -6.42 1.30
CA TRP A 28 12.09 -5.20 2.00
C TRP A 28 11.07 -4.85 3.09
N MET A 29 9.77 -4.96 2.80
CA MET A 29 8.70 -4.73 3.78
C MET A 29 8.78 -5.73 4.94
N GLN A 30 9.07 -7.00 4.67
CA GLN A 30 9.28 -8.02 5.71
C GLN A 30 10.42 -7.65 6.63
N LYS A 31 11.57 -7.28 6.08
CA LYS A 31 12.71 -6.83 6.87
C LYS A 31 12.33 -5.64 7.77
N LYS A 32 11.60 -4.66 7.22
CA LYS A 32 11.16 -3.48 7.97
C LYS A 32 10.10 -3.78 9.00
N LEU A 33 9.23 -4.76 8.75
CA LEU A 33 8.25 -5.19 9.75
C LEU A 33 8.95 -5.89 10.92
N ASN A 34 9.90 -6.81 10.66
CA ASN A 34 10.73 -7.42 11.71
C ASN A 34 11.47 -6.37 12.56
N GLU A 35 12.03 -5.34 11.92
CA GLU A 35 12.68 -4.21 12.62
C GLU A 35 11.69 -3.38 13.47
N LEU A 36 10.41 -3.31 13.09
CA LEU A 36 9.39 -2.52 13.79
C LEU A 36 8.75 -3.26 14.97
N THR A 37 8.59 -4.58 14.89
CA THR A 37 7.88 -5.39 15.90
C THR A 37 8.81 -6.18 16.83
N ASP A 38 10.12 -6.17 16.59
CA ASP A 38 11.12 -7.05 17.25
C ASP A 38 10.77 -8.55 17.10
N GLU A 39 9.98 -8.88 16.07
CA GLU A 39 9.59 -10.24 15.73
C GLU A 39 10.42 -10.75 14.54
N SER A 40 10.67 -12.05 14.50
CA SER A 40 11.43 -12.69 13.41
C SER A 40 10.51 -13.44 12.45
N PHE A 41 9.75 -12.73 11.62
CA PHE A 41 8.95 -13.37 10.57
C PHE A 41 9.87 -13.96 9.50
N THR A 42 9.87 -15.30 9.38
CA THR A 42 10.69 -16.04 8.40
C THR A 42 9.93 -16.41 7.13
N ARG A 43 8.60 -16.30 7.14
CA ARG A 43 7.74 -16.69 6.02
C ARG A 43 7.85 -15.69 4.88
N THR A 44 8.09 -16.18 3.67
CA THR A 44 8.10 -15.36 2.46
C THR A 44 6.83 -15.63 1.64
N PRO A 45 5.76 -14.83 1.80
CA PRO A 45 4.56 -15.02 0.99
C PRO A 45 4.84 -14.73 -0.49
N ASN A 46 3.97 -15.23 -1.37
CA ASN A 46 4.06 -14.92 -2.80
C ASN A 46 3.59 -13.47 -3.06
N PHE A 47 4.49 -12.50 -2.83
CA PHE A 47 4.22 -11.08 -2.98
C PHE A 47 3.78 -10.69 -4.39
N VAL A 48 4.28 -11.40 -5.42
CA VAL A 48 3.88 -11.16 -6.82
C VAL A 48 2.41 -11.50 -7.00
N PHE A 49 1.99 -12.68 -6.53
CA PHE A 49 0.59 -13.08 -6.59
C PHE A 49 -0.31 -12.12 -5.81
N LEU A 50 0.06 -11.77 -4.56
CA LEU A 50 -0.74 -10.84 -3.74
C LEU A 50 -0.85 -9.45 -4.37
N GLY A 51 0.25 -8.94 -4.93
CA GLY A 51 0.25 -7.69 -5.68
C GLY A 51 -0.66 -7.77 -6.90
N LEU A 52 -0.52 -8.81 -7.72
CA LEU A 52 -1.37 -9.01 -8.90
C LEU A 52 -2.85 -9.07 -8.54
N VAL A 53 -3.23 -9.84 -7.52
CA VAL A 53 -4.63 -9.90 -7.05
C VAL A 53 -5.12 -8.50 -6.69
N LYS A 54 -4.39 -7.78 -5.83
CA LYS A 54 -4.77 -6.41 -5.42
C LYS A 54 -4.99 -5.49 -6.62
N TYR A 55 -4.05 -5.46 -7.57
CA TYR A 55 -4.14 -4.54 -8.71
C TYR A 55 -5.17 -4.97 -9.75
N ILE A 56 -5.34 -6.28 -10.02
CA ILE A 56 -6.36 -6.75 -10.96
C ILE A 56 -7.75 -6.34 -10.46
N PHE A 57 -8.11 -6.62 -9.20
CA PHE A 57 -9.41 -6.23 -8.66
C PHE A 57 -9.63 -4.71 -8.71
N SER A 58 -8.62 -3.94 -8.33
CA SER A 58 -8.72 -2.47 -8.29
C SER A 58 -8.84 -1.87 -9.70
N ILE A 59 -8.05 -2.37 -10.67
CA ILE A 59 -8.10 -1.92 -12.06
C ILE A 59 -9.41 -2.34 -12.73
N SER A 60 -9.87 -3.59 -12.53
CA SER A 60 -11.12 -4.07 -13.13
C SER A 60 -12.31 -3.20 -12.73
N ILE A 61 -12.43 -2.85 -11.45
CA ILE A 61 -13.50 -1.96 -10.99
C ILE A 61 -13.35 -0.55 -11.57
N GLY A 62 -12.14 0.00 -11.56
CA GLY A 62 -11.87 1.29 -12.22
C GLY A 62 -12.27 1.29 -13.69
N LEU A 63 -11.92 0.24 -14.44
CA LEU A 63 -12.25 0.11 -15.87
C LEU A 63 -13.75 -0.01 -16.11
N VAL A 64 -14.47 -0.81 -15.31
CA VAL A 64 -15.93 -0.92 -15.40
C VAL A 64 -16.58 0.45 -15.20
N ILE A 65 -16.14 1.19 -14.17
CA ILE A 65 -16.65 2.53 -13.91
C ILE A 65 -16.32 3.49 -15.06
N SER A 66 -15.07 3.53 -15.53
CA SER A 66 -14.66 4.39 -16.65
C SER A 66 -15.46 4.09 -17.92
N PHE A 67 -15.71 2.82 -18.21
CA PHE A 67 -16.48 2.38 -19.38
C PHE A 67 -17.94 2.88 -19.34
N LEU A 68 -18.59 2.83 -18.18
CA LEU A 68 -19.95 3.35 -17.98
C LEU A 68 -20.05 4.88 -18.21
N TYR A 69 -18.95 5.60 -18.06
CA TYR A 69 -18.86 7.06 -18.26
C TYR A 69 -18.03 7.43 -19.50
N SER A 70 -17.95 6.53 -20.48
CA SER A 70 -17.14 6.72 -21.70
C SER A 70 -17.56 7.94 -22.55
N SER A 71 -18.80 8.41 -22.41
CA SER A 71 -19.29 9.64 -23.05
C SER A 71 -18.70 10.93 -22.47
N ASN A 72 -18.14 10.88 -21.26
CA ASN A 72 -17.49 12.01 -20.58
C ASN A 72 -16.12 11.56 -20.05
N LEU A 73 -15.11 11.61 -20.93
CA LEU A 73 -13.77 11.11 -20.62
C LEU A 73 -13.15 11.73 -19.35
N PRO A 74 -13.20 13.05 -19.10
CA PRO A 74 -12.69 13.62 -17.85
C PRO A 74 -13.35 13.01 -16.59
N LEU A 75 -14.68 12.87 -16.60
CA LEU A 75 -15.42 12.27 -15.49
C LEU A 75 -15.10 10.77 -15.36
N GLY A 76 -15.01 10.03 -16.48
CA GLY A 76 -14.63 8.62 -16.49
C GLY A 76 -13.25 8.36 -15.89
N ILE A 77 -12.26 9.20 -16.21
CA ILE A 77 -10.91 9.14 -15.61
C ILE A 77 -10.96 9.45 -14.11
N PHE A 78 -11.69 10.49 -13.70
CA PHE A 78 -11.82 10.81 -12.28
C PHE A 78 -12.46 9.66 -11.50
N LEU A 79 -13.57 9.10 -12.01
CA LEU A 79 -14.27 7.99 -11.38
C LEU A 79 -13.47 6.68 -11.43
N PHE A 80 -12.64 6.46 -12.46
CA PHE A 80 -11.67 5.36 -12.49
C PHE A 80 -10.75 5.42 -11.27
N ILE A 81 -10.16 6.59 -11.01
CA ILE A 81 -9.22 6.78 -9.89
C ILE A 81 -9.94 6.54 -8.57
N VAL A 82 -11.13 7.13 -8.38
CA VAL A 82 -11.95 6.93 -7.18
C VAL A 82 -12.28 5.44 -6.99
N GLY A 83 -12.80 4.77 -8.03
CA GLY A 83 -13.15 3.35 -7.99
C GLY A 83 -11.95 2.44 -7.70
N PHE A 84 -10.81 2.74 -8.31
CA PHE A 84 -9.56 2.04 -8.05
C PHE A 84 -9.19 2.11 -6.57
N TYR A 85 -9.14 3.30 -5.97
CA TYR A 85 -8.75 3.47 -4.57
C TYR A 85 -9.80 2.98 -3.58
N LEU A 86 -11.08 3.00 -3.95
CA LEU A 86 -12.16 2.40 -3.16
C LEU A 86 -11.96 0.90 -2.98
N ILE A 87 -11.41 0.21 -3.98
CA ILE A 87 -11.07 -1.21 -3.86
C ILE A 87 -9.70 -1.40 -3.24
N GLU A 88 -8.72 -0.60 -3.67
CA GLU A 88 -7.34 -0.73 -3.23
C GLU A 88 -7.20 -0.65 -1.69
N VAL A 89 -7.95 0.26 -1.05
CA VAL A 89 -7.91 0.49 0.40
C VAL A 89 -8.25 -0.78 1.21
N HIS A 90 -9.05 -1.70 0.66
CA HIS A 90 -9.39 -2.97 1.30
C HIS A 90 -8.21 -3.95 1.35
N PHE A 91 -7.23 -3.76 0.46
CA PHE A 91 -6.00 -4.56 0.35
C PHE A 91 -4.78 -3.84 0.93
N LEU A 92 -4.98 -2.71 1.62
CA LEU A 92 -3.91 -1.89 2.18
C LEU A 92 -2.95 -2.70 3.08
N PHE A 93 -3.52 -3.54 3.94
CA PHE A 93 -2.77 -4.31 4.94
C PHE A 93 -2.47 -5.76 4.51
N LEU A 94 -2.71 -6.10 3.24
CA LEU A 94 -2.58 -7.47 2.76
C LEU A 94 -1.15 -8.01 2.87
N PHE A 95 -0.15 -7.17 2.58
CA PHE A 95 1.26 -7.55 2.62
C PHE A 95 1.77 -7.80 4.05
N PRO A 96 1.61 -6.87 5.03
CA PRO A 96 2.03 -7.14 6.40
C PRO A 96 1.32 -8.36 7.00
N LEU A 97 0.00 -8.50 6.82
CA LEU A 97 -0.72 -9.70 7.26
C LEU A 97 -0.15 -10.99 6.67
N ALA A 98 0.23 -10.98 5.39
CA ALA A 98 0.82 -12.14 4.73
C ALA A 98 2.23 -12.47 5.24
N ILE A 99 3.01 -11.46 5.66
CA ILE A 99 4.33 -11.63 6.28
C ILE A 99 4.20 -12.32 7.64
N GLU A 100 3.25 -11.87 8.46
CA GLU A 100 2.93 -12.48 9.76
C GLU A 100 2.30 -13.87 9.62
N GLY A 101 1.91 -14.24 8.41
CA GLY A 101 1.34 -15.54 8.10
C GLY A 101 -0.13 -15.69 8.48
N GLU A 102 -0.80 -14.57 8.75
CA GLU A 102 -2.17 -14.49 9.23
C GLU A 102 -3.18 -15.11 8.28
N ARG A 103 -4.28 -15.63 8.83
CA ARG A 103 -5.42 -16.14 8.05
C ARG A 103 -6.74 -15.85 8.78
N PRO A 104 -7.86 -15.59 8.08
CA PRO A 104 -7.98 -15.37 6.62
C PRO A 104 -7.48 -13.99 6.16
N LEU A 105 -6.55 -13.95 5.20
CA LEU A 105 -5.81 -12.74 4.79
C LEU A 105 -6.70 -11.57 4.33
N PHE A 106 -7.54 -11.82 3.32
CA PHE A 106 -8.35 -10.77 2.70
C PHE A 106 -9.38 -10.20 3.66
N TYR A 107 -10.06 -11.07 4.41
CA TYR A 107 -11.02 -10.67 5.41
C TYR A 107 -10.37 -9.85 6.54
N LYS A 108 -9.21 -10.28 7.06
CA LYS A 108 -8.47 -9.51 8.07
C LYS A 108 -8.01 -8.15 7.54
N SER A 109 -7.55 -8.09 6.29
CA SER A 109 -7.16 -6.82 5.64
C SER A 109 -8.34 -5.84 5.59
N ILE A 110 -9.51 -6.33 5.14
CA ILE A 110 -10.76 -5.57 5.14
C ILE A 110 -11.09 -5.11 6.57
N LEU A 111 -11.12 -6.02 7.54
CA LEU A 111 -11.46 -5.71 8.92
C LEU A 111 -10.57 -4.61 9.52
N LEU A 112 -9.26 -4.67 9.30
CA LEU A 112 -8.31 -3.64 9.77
C LEU A 112 -8.53 -2.29 9.05
N THR A 113 -8.85 -2.32 7.75
CA THR A 113 -9.25 -1.10 7.02
C THR A 113 -10.49 -0.47 7.65
N TYR A 114 -11.52 -1.25 7.97
CA TYR A 114 -12.73 -0.74 8.62
C TYR A 114 -12.49 -0.30 10.07
N LYS A 115 -11.61 -0.98 10.82
CA LYS A 115 -11.16 -0.58 12.16
C LYS A 115 -10.53 0.81 12.18
N THR A 116 -9.89 1.20 11.08
CA THR A 116 -9.33 2.55 10.92
C THR A 116 -10.37 3.61 10.53
N GLY A 117 -11.55 3.17 10.07
CA GLY A 117 -12.55 4.01 9.42
C GLY A 117 -12.28 4.12 7.92
N ILE A 118 -13.23 3.66 7.09
CA ILE A 118 -13.07 3.54 5.64
C ILE A 118 -12.74 4.89 4.95
N VAL A 119 -13.35 5.98 5.41
CA VAL A 119 -13.12 7.33 4.86
C VAL A 119 -11.69 7.78 5.14
N THR A 120 -11.24 7.65 6.39
CA THR A 120 -9.87 7.97 6.78
C THR A 120 -8.87 7.09 6.04
N ALA A 121 -9.17 5.78 5.93
CA ALA A 121 -8.30 4.86 5.22
C ALA A 121 -8.16 5.25 3.74
N PHE A 122 -9.27 5.57 3.06
CA PHE A 122 -9.30 5.96 1.66
C PHE A 122 -8.46 7.21 1.38
N PHE A 123 -8.69 8.30 2.11
CA PHE A 123 -7.93 9.55 1.91
C PHE A 123 -6.45 9.40 2.25
N ASN A 124 -6.14 8.66 3.32
CA ASN A 124 -4.76 8.36 3.69
C ASN A 124 -4.05 7.55 2.60
N THR A 125 -4.71 6.52 2.04
CA THR A 125 -4.15 5.71 0.95
C THR A 125 -3.88 6.56 -0.29
N ILE A 126 -4.83 7.42 -0.70
CA ILE A 126 -4.63 8.34 -1.84
C ILE A 126 -3.45 9.26 -1.58
N PHE A 127 -3.35 9.83 -0.37
CA PHE A 127 -2.26 10.74 -0.03
C PHE A 127 -0.90 10.04 -0.05
N ILE A 128 -0.80 8.84 0.54
CA ILE A 128 0.43 8.04 0.51
C ILE A 128 0.79 7.66 -0.92
N ALA A 129 -0.17 7.24 -1.73
CA ALA A 129 0.06 6.88 -3.13
C ALA A 129 0.50 8.09 -3.97
N GLY A 130 -0.13 9.25 -3.80
CA GLY A 130 0.31 10.51 -4.40
C GLY A 130 1.75 10.86 -4.03
N PHE A 131 2.12 10.73 -2.75
CA PHE A 131 3.48 10.94 -2.30
C PHE A 131 4.50 9.97 -2.93
N MET A 132 4.14 8.68 -3.06
CA MET A 132 4.96 7.69 -3.76
C MET A 132 5.15 8.04 -5.23
N LEU A 133 4.08 8.43 -5.92
CA LEU A 133 4.08 8.78 -7.35
C LEU A 133 4.86 10.07 -7.65
N ILE A 134 4.73 11.11 -6.82
CA ILE A 134 5.52 12.35 -6.95
C ILE A 134 7.02 12.05 -6.86
N GLY A 135 7.42 11.07 -6.05
CA GLY A 135 8.82 10.66 -5.95
C GLY A 135 9.41 10.16 -7.25
N VAL A 136 8.60 9.54 -8.12
CA VAL A 136 9.04 9.02 -9.42
C VAL A 136 9.54 10.14 -10.34
N LEU A 137 9.04 11.37 -10.17
CA LEU A 137 9.50 12.54 -10.90
C LEU A 137 10.92 12.99 -10.51
N ASN A 138 11.46 12.50 -9.38
CA ASN A 138 12.84 12.75 -8.99
C ASN A 138 13.78 11.72 -9.63
N PHE A 139 14.28 12.04 -10.83
CA PHE A 139 15.16 11.16 -11.61
C PHE A 139 16.42 10.69 -10.88
N LYS A 140 16.90 11.41 -9.85
CA LYS A 140 18.09 11.00 -9.09
C LYS A 140 17.79 9.82 -8.16
N LYS A 141 16.58 9.76 -7.58
CA LYS A 141 16.15 8.74 -6.61
C LYS A 141 14.64 8.48 -6.73
N PRO A 142 14.13 7.97 -7.87
CA PRO A 142 12.70 7.90 -8.16
C PRO A 142 11.92 7.02 -7.17
N LEU A 143 12.61 6.09 -6.50
CA LEU A 143 12.00 5.09 -5.62
C LEU A 143 12.09 5.44 -4.14
N ALA A 144 12.77 6.52 -3.76
CA ALA A 144 12.96 6.86 -2.35
C ALA A 144 11.61 7.10 -1.63
N ASN A 145 10.68 7.80 -2.28
CA ASN A 145 9.35 8.03 -1.72
C ASN A 145 8.49 6.77 -1.74
N TRP A 146 8.71 5.88 -2.71
CA TRP A 146 8.02 4.59 -2.76
C TRP A 146 8.30 3.77 -1.50
N TYR A 147 9.59 3.61 -1.14
CA TYR A 147 9.97 2.92 0.09
C TYR A 147 9.44 3.62 1.35
N LYS A 148 9.49 4.95 1.40
CA LYS A 148 8.90 5.71 2.51
C LYS A 148 7.38 5.49 2.62
N GLY A 149 6.67 5.45 1.49
CA GLY A 149 5.23 5.13 1.46
C GLY A 149 4.95 3.73 1.98
N CYS A 150 5.69 2.72 1.51
CA CYS A 150 5.59 1.37 2.05
C CYS A 150 5.89 1.30 3.55
N TYR A 151 6.89 2.06 4.04
CA TYR A 151 7.22 2.15 5.46
C TYR A 151 6.07 2.76 6.29
N ILE A 152 5.45 3.84 5.78
CA ILE A 152 4.29 4.47 6.42
C ILE A 152 3.15 3.48 6.55
N ILE A 153 2.89 2.66 5.52
CA ILE A 153 1.88 1.60 5.56
C ILE A 153 2.21 0.56 6.65
N LEU A 154 3.47 0.15 6.79
CA LEU A 154 3.87 -0.80 7.85
C LEU A 154 3.68 -0.20 9.25
N PHE A 155 4.11 1.04 9.46
CA PHE A 155 3.93 1.71 10.74
C PHE A 155 2.44 1.87 11.08
N TRP A 156 1.63 2.26 10.10
CA TRP A 156 0.19 2.37 10.25
C TRP A 156 -0.47 1.01 10.52
N TYR A 157 0.00 -0.05 9.87
CA TYR A 157 -0.44 -1.41 10.15
C TYR A 157 -0.21 -1.80 11.61
N VAL A 158 1.01 -1.64 12.12
CA VAL A 158 1.36 -1.98 13.52
C VAL A 158 0.48 -1.20 14.50
N ASP A 159 0.32 0.12 14.28
CA ASP A 159 -0.54 0.98 15.10
C ASP A 159 -2.02 0.54 15.07
N VAL A 160 -2.56 0.06 13.95
CA VAL A 160 -3.94 -0.41 13.86
C VAL A 160 -4.10 -1.82 14.43
N ARG A 161 -3.09 -2.68 14.26
CA ARG A 161 -3.06 -4.05 14.78
C ARG A 161 -3.10 -4.06 16.30
N ASP A 162 -2.29 -3.21 16.94
CA ASP A 162 -2.05 -3.23 18.39
C ASP A 162 -3.10 -2.45 19.22
N ARG A 163 -4.02 -1.73 18.57
CA ARG A 163 -5.17 -1.06 19.21
C ARG A 163 -6.29 -2.02 19.59
#